data_AF-A0A1F3VI80-F1
#
_entry.id   AF-A0A1F3VI80-F1
#
_cell.length_a   1.000
_cell.length_b   1.000
_cell.length_c   1.000
_cell.angle_alpha   90.00
_cell.angle_beta   90.00
_cell.angle_gamma   90.00
#
_symmetry.space_group_name_H-M   'P 1'
#
loop_
_entity.id
_entity.type
_entity.pdbx_description
1 polymer ?
#
loop_
_entity_poly.entity_id
_entity_poly.type
_entity_poly.pdbx_seq_one_letter_code
_entity_poly.pdbx_strand_id
1 'polypeptide(L)'
;MKLINIGNEIKIILLALWFLMGMPSHSLAIELANVSEAHMRNVALYPEIARNLINRRMFFTAIPFLKEYMTANRGRDLSVIDSMIDDVTTEVGVKQFEVLPAEILSRSSSPVIRYILAKKYFRQRKYAQALEKVVDNVPSNHPILPFVLQLRASIYSVAGNAADAIVTYKECILASKKQMGREGDRDRIRQLEVNRDYCIIGIPRTEFASGQYDSAYSNYLDLPKESPVWPEILFEEAWNSFYLRDYNRTLGKLVTYKAPVFEHIFNPEIDSLRALTYMEMCMWDDAKKVVEDFYAAYQSNFVSLEREYKRMGNNYQYYYNSAKEARDGVRRGNPLFDQILSAIVKDPIFIEILNSFQRGEYELNFIKEINNVNLKQALGEGVRDALLLQRDLIGAYVKTSLGNYLDQVDKTLQSMSYVKLEILGKKKESIISRPYGNESEGARERGDYIFLKRTDKQYFWDFIGEFWADELGDYVFALKSECEI
;
A
#
# COMPACT_ATOMS: atom_id res chain seq x y z
N MET A 1 29.54 -51.55 4.37
CA MET A 1 28.54 -51.48 3.29
C MET A 1 28.79 -50.19 2.52
N LYS A 2 28.97 -50.27 1.20
CA LYS A 2 29.68 -49.29 0.35
C LYS A 2 29.19 -47.84 0.49
N LEU A 3 30.10 -46.95 0.85
CA LEU A 3 29.99 -45.50 0.66
C LEU A 3 30.04 -45.21 -0.84
N ILE A 4 28.92 -44.76 -1.42
CA ILE A 4 28.88 -44.26 -2.79
C ILE A 4 29.23 -42.77 -2.77
N ASN A 5 30.20 -42.44 -3.62
CA ASN A 5 30.88 -41.15 -3.74
C ASN A 5 30.00 -40.14 -4.49
N ILE A 6 29.08 -39.47 -3.79
CA ILE A 6 28.10 -38.52 -4.38
C ILE A 6 28.68 -37.07 -4.48
N GLY A 7 29.91 -36.84 -3.98
CA GLY A 7 30.48 -35.50 -3.87
C GLY A 7 30.89 -34.82 -5.19
N ASN A 8 31.18 -35.59 -6.25
CA ASN A 8 31.66 -35.02 -7.52
C ASN A 8 30.56 -34.77 -8.55
N GLU A 9 29.50 -35.58 -8.61
CA GLU A 9 28.40 -35.35 -9.56
C GLU A 9 27.54 -34.15 -9.16
N ILE A 10 27.32 -33.91 -7.87
CA ILE A 10 26.60 -32.71 -7.40
C ILE A 10 27.41 -31.44 -7.67
N LYS A 11 28.75 -31.49 -7.57
CA LYS A 11 29.61 -30.36 -7.96
C LYS A 11 29.58 -30.12 -9.47
N ILE A 12 29.55 -31.15 -10.29
CA ILE A 12 29.46 -31.02 -11.76
C ILE A 12 28.07 -30.51 -12.17
N ILE A 13 27.00 -30.90 -11.49
CA ILE A 13 25.63 -30.40 -11.75
C ILE A 13 25.48 -28.96 -11.27
N LEU A 14 26.04 -28.58 -10.12
CA LEU A 14 26.06 -27.18 -9.65
C LEU A 14 26.98 -26.28 -10.49
N LEU A 15 28.13 -26.79 -10.97
CA LEU A 15 28.98 -26.08 -11.92
C LEU A 15 28.35 -25.99 -13.32
N ALA A 16 27.60 -27.01 -13.76
CA ALA A 16 26.86 -26.97 -15.02
C ALA A 16 25.62 -26.06 -14.95
N LEU A 17 24.95 -25.97 -13.80
CA LEU A 17 23.91 -24.97 -13.54
C LEU A 17 24.48 -23.55 -13.42
N TRP A 18 25.70 -23.39 -12.90
CA TRP A 18 26.44 -22.12 -12.97
C TRP A 18 26.94 -21.79 -14.39
N PHE A 19 27.24 -22.79 -15.22
CA PHE A 19 27.65 -22.58 -16.62
C PHE A 19 26.45 -22.30 -17.54
N LEU A 20 25.27 -22.85 -17.25
CA LEU A 20 24.01 -22.53 -17.95
C LEU A 20 23.39 -21.20 -17.49
N MET A 21 23.79 -20.68 -16.33
CA MET A 21 23.57 -19.29 -15.90
C MET A 21 24.80 -18.39 -16.12
N GLY A 22 25.77 -18.90 -16.90
CA GLY A 22 27.05 -18.26 -17.17
C GLY A 22 26.98 -17.25 -18.31
N MET A 23 26.99 -15.97 -17.91
CA MET A 23 27.58 -14.82 -18.61
C MET A 23 26.82 -14.19 -19.80
N PRO A 24 26.22 -12.99 -19.61
CA PRO A 24 26.09 -12.00 -20.66
C PRO A 24 27.32 -11.07 -20.78
N SER A 25 28.39 -11.28 -20.00
CA SER A 25 29.53 -10.34 -19.93
C SER A 25 30.32 -10.24 -21.24
N HIS A 26 30.48 -11.33 -21.99
CA HIS A 26 31.17 -11.29 -23.29
C HIS A 26 30.32 -10.79 -24.45
N SER A 27 29.01 -11.07 -24.46
CA SER A 27 28.14 -10.57 -25.54
C SER A 27 27.84 -9.08 -25.40
N LEU A 28 27.86 -8.53 -24.18
CA LEU A 28 27.63 -7.09 -23.96
C LEU A 28 28.77 -6.25 -24.55
N ALA A 29 30.00 -6.74 -24.37
CA ALA A 29 31.20 -6.09 -24.86
C ALA A 29 31.30 -6.11 -26.39
N ILE A 30 30.82 -7.17 -27.07
CA ILE A 30 30.99 -7.33 -28.52
C ILE A 30 29.94 -6.54 -29.33
N GLU A 31 28.69 -6.40 -28.85
CA GLU A 31 27.67 -5.59 -29.54
C GLU A 31 27.71 -4.10 -29.15
N LEU A 32 28.03 -3.77 -27.89
CA LEU A 32 28.26 -2.37 -27.49
C LEU A 32 29.66 -1.86 -27.82
N ALA A 33 30.60 -2.72 -28.26
CA ALA A 33 31.91 -2.28 -28.78
C ALA A 33 31.79 -1.34 -29.99
N ASN A 34 30.70 -1.45 -30.76
CA ASN A 34 30.44 -0.58 -31.91
C ASN A 34 29.66 0.70 -31.53
N VAL A 35 29.14 0.80 -30.30
CA VAL A 35 28.48 2.02 -29.81
C VAL A 35 29.55 2.96 -29.27
N SER A 36 30.07 3.82 -30.14
CA SER A 36 31.04 4.84 -29.70
C SER A 36 30.39 5.84 -28.73
N GLU A 37 31.19 6.59 -27.98
CA GLU A 37 30.71 7.65 -27.09
C GLU A 37 29.82 8.68 -27.84
N ALA A 38 30.09 8.91 -29.13
CA ALA A 38 29.27 9.73 -30.01
C ALA A 38 27.89 9.12 -30.30
N HIS A 39 27.76 7.78 -30.33
CA HIS A 39 26.47 7.11 -30.46
C HIS A 39 25.62 7.24 -29.19
N MET A 40 26.26 7.22 -28.00
CA MET A 40 25.56 7.40 -26.72
C MET A 40 25.12 8.84 -26.44
N ARG A 41 25.62 9.82 -27.20
CA ARG A 41 25.18 11.22 -27.13
C ARG A 41 24.15 11.58 -28.20
N ASN A 42 23.88 10.67 -29.14
CA ASN A 42 22.92 10.90 -30.21
C ASN A 42 21.54 10.36 -29.80
N VAL A 43 20.66 11.28 -29.40
CA VAL A 43 19.27 10.98 -28.99
C VAL A 43 18.52 10.12 -30.02
N ALA A 44 18.81 10.26 -31.33
CA ALA A 44 18.14 9.46 -32.36
C ALA A 44 18.39 7.95 -32.23
N LEU A 45 19.50 7.54 -31.60
CA LEU A 45 19.90 6.14 -31.41
C LEU A 45 19.43 5.54 -30.08
N TYR A 46 18.89 6.36 -29.18
CA TYR A 46 18.47 5.89 -27.84
C TYR A 46 17.43 4.77 -27.87
N PRO A 47 16.47 4.73 -28.82
CA PRO A 47 15.55 3.59 -28.92
C PRO A 47 16.28 2.26 -29.18
N GLU A 48 17.33 2.26 -30.01
CA GLU A 48 18.12 1.06 -30.30
C GLU A 48 18.95 0.63 -29.09
N ILE A 49 19.59 1.60 -28.44
CA ILE A 49 20.37 1.37 -27.20
C ILE A 49 19.46 0.78 -26.11
N ALA A 50 18.30 1.41 -25.87
CA ALA A 50 17.33 0.93 -24.89
C ALA A 50 16.86 -0.49 -25.19
N ARG A 51 16.56 -0.80 -26.46
CA ARG A 51 16.15 -2.15 -26.88
C ARG A 51 17.22 -3.19 -26.57
N ASN A 52 18.48 -2.89 -26.87
CA ASN A 52 19.59 -3.79 -26.59
C ASN A 52 19.77 -4.04 -25.08
N LEU A 53 19.63 -2.99 -24.26
CA LEU A 53 19.68 -3.10 -22.80
C LEU A 53 18.53 -3.95 -22.24
N ILE A 54 17.30 -3.73 -22.72
CA ILE A 54 16.11 -4.48 -22.32
C ILE A 54 16.24 -5.97 -22.66
N ASN A 55 16.70 -6.30 -23.88
CA ASN A 55 16.94 -7.69 -24.30
C ASN A 55 17.93 -8.43 -23.38
N ARG A 56 18.77 -7.68 -22.66
CA ARG A 56 19.79 -8.17 -21.73
C ARG A 56 19.36 -8.06 -20.27
N ARG A 57 18.09 -7.73 -20.02
CA ARG A 57 17.50 -7.53 -18.70
C ARG A 57 18.15 -6.40 -17.89
N MET A 58 18.70 -5.39 -18.57
CA MET A 58 19.25 -4.18 -17.96
C MET A 58 18.19 -3.05 -17.99
N PHE A 59 17.11 -3.24 -17.24
CA PHE A 59 15.94 -2.37 -17.29
C PHE A 59 16.20 -1.00 -16.65
N PHE A 60 16.89 -0.95 -15.50
CA PHE A 60 17.27 0.32 -14.87
C PHE A 60 18.21 1.13 -15.75
N THR A 61 19.11 0.45 -16.44
CA THR A 61 20.05 1.06 -17.38
C THR A 61 19.36 1.63 -18.61
N ALA A 62 18.23 1.07 -19.03
CA ALA A 62 17.45 1.59 -20.15
C ALA A 62 16.67 2.87 -19.82
N ILE A 63 16.31 3.10 -18.54
CA ILE A 63 15.44 4.21 -18.11
C ILE A 63 15.95 5.60 -18.56
N PRO A 64 17.22 5.98 -18.33
CA PRO A 64 17.72 7.30 -18.72
C PRO A 64 17.54 7.56 -20.22
N PHE A 65 17.88 6.58 -21.06
CA PHE A 65 17.76 6.69 -22.52
C PHE A 65 16.32 6.89 -22.95
N LEU A 66 15.38 6.13 -22.38
CA LEU A 66 13.95 6.29 -22.66
C LEU A 66 13.44 7.68 -22.24
N LYS A 67 13.77 8.12 -21.02
CA LYS A 67 13.33 9.43 -20.49
C LYS A 67 13.92 10.60 -21.25
N GLU A 68 15.20 10.51 -21.63
CA GLU A 68 15.85 11.55 -22.40
C GLU A 68 15.29 11.61 -23.82
N TYR A 69 15.03 10.46 -24.46
CA TYR A 69 14.35 10.40 -25.75
C TYR A 69 12.97 11.05 -25.69
N MET A 70 12.16 10.72 -24.67
CA MET A 70 10.86 11.36 -24.46
C MET A 70 11.02 12.88 -24.32
N THR A 71 12.04 13.36 -23.63
CA THR A 71 12.20 14.79 -23.32
C THR A 71 12.74 15.60 -24.51
N ALA A 72 13.73 15.07 -25.21
CA ALA A 72 14.43 15.75 -26.30
C ALA A 72 13.64 15.73 -27.62
N ASN A 73 12.87 14.67 -27.88
CA ASN A 73 12.19 14.48 -29.16
C ASN A 73 10.81 15.18 -29.18
N ARG A 74 10.80 16.52 -29.21
CA ARG A 74 9.59 17.33 -28.98
C ARG A 74 8.49 17.26 -30.06
N GLY A 75 8.78 16.74 -31.26
CA GLY A 75 7.86 16.78 -32.39
C GLY A 75 7.66 15.46 -33.15
N ARG A 76 8.07 14.31 -32.59
CA ARG A 76 7.92 13.00 -33.24
C ARG A 76 7.08 12.05 -32.41
N ASP A 77 6.44 11.12 -33.12
CA ASP A 77 5.72 9.98 -32.55
C ASP A 77 6.63 9.16 -31.61
N LEU A 78 6.14 8.85 -30.41
CA LEU A 78 6.85 8.06 -29.40
C LEU A 78 6.54 6.56 -29.50
N SER A 79 5.70 6.14 -30.45
CA SER A 79 5.30 4.74 -30.67
C SER A 79 6.48 3.76 -30.74
N VAL A 80 7.63 4.20 -31.26
CA VAL A 80 8.86 3.38 -31.36
C VAL A 80 9.35 2.88 -30.00
N ILE A 81 9.08 3.64 -28.93
CA ILE A 81 9.52 3.30 -27.56
C ILE A 81 8.39 2.85 -26.64
N ASP A 82 7.12 2.87 -27.09
CA ASP A 82 5.97 2.56 -26.24
C ASP A 82 6.06 1.12 -25.68
N SER A 83 6.40 0.12 -26.51
CA SER A 83 6.55 -1.26 -26.02
C SER A 83 7.74 -1.42 -25.05
N MET A 84 8.82 -0.67 -25.27
CA MET A 84 9.99 -0.68 -24.39
C MET A 84 9.69 -0.06 -23.03
N ILE A 85 8.84 0.97 -22.99
CA ILE A 85 8.35 1.52 -21.74
C ILE A 85 7.51 0.48 -21.00
N ASP A 86 6.64 -0.25 -21.70
CA ASP A 86 5.81 -1.29 -21.08
C ASP A 86 6.69 -2.42 -20.48
N ASP A 87 7.72 -2.86 -21.20
CA ASP A 87 8.69 -3.87 -20.71
C ASP A 87 9.44 -3.36 -19.46
N VAL A 88 10.01 -2.16 -19.53
CA VAL A 88 10.77 -1.57 -18.42
C VAL A 88 9.89 -1.36 -17.19
N THR A 89 8.70 -0.79 -17.38
CA THR A 89 7.78 -0.48 -16.25
C THR A 89 7.20 -1.72 -15.59
N THR A 90 7.12 -2.85 -16.32
CA THR A 90 6.74 -4.14 -15.73
C THR A 90 7.76 -4.61 -14.70
N GLU A 91 9.04 -4.34 -14.93
CA GLU A 91 10.17 -4.82 -14.10
C GLU A 91 10.59 -3.82 -13.01
N VAL A 92 10.67 -2.53 -13.37
CA VAL A 92 11.16 -1.47 -12.47
C VAL A 92 10.03 -0.72 -11.75
N GLY A 93 8.79 -0.90 -12.22
CA GLY A 93 7.61 -0.17 -11.77
C GLY A 93 7.44 1.19 -12.45
N VAL A 94 6.27 1.80 -12.26
CA VAL A 94 5.88 3.05 -12.94
C VAL A 94 6.49 4.32 -12.35
N LYS A 95 7.03 4.24 -11.12
CA LYS A 95 7.47 5.40 -10.32
C LYS A 95 8.53 6.26 -11.00
N GLN A 96 9.46 5.63 -11.73
CA GLN A 96 10.54 6.30 -12.46
C GLN A 96 10.05 7.23 -13.57
N PHE A 97 8.85 6.99 -14.09
CA PHE A 97 8.19 7.81 -15.11
C PHE A 97 7.13 8.76 -14.52
N GLU A 98 6.59 8.51 -13.30
CA GLU A 98 5.64 9.43 -12.62
C GLU A 98 6.20 10.85 -12.42
N VAL A 99 7.54 10.98 -12.34
CA VAL A 99 8.24 12.27 -12.16
C VAL A 99 8.24 13.15 -13.41
N LEU A 100 8.00 12.58 -14.59
CA LEU A 100 8.00 13.35 -15.83
C LEU A 100 6.83 14.36 -15.83
N PRO A 101 7.02 15.58 -16.39
CA PRO A 101 5.95 16.55 -16.58
C PRO A 101 4.77 15.95 -17.37
N ALA A 102 3.54 16.41 -17.06
CA ALA A 102 2.33 15.95 -17.74
C ALA A 102 2.40 16.21 -19.27
N GLU A 103 2.99 17.33 -19.67
CA GLU A 103 3.28 17.68 -21.06
C GLU A 103 4.07 16.58 -21.78
N ILE A 104 5.08 16.02 -21.10
CA ILE A 104 5.93 14.97 -21.66
C ILE A 104 5.16 13.67 -21.80
N LEU A 105 4.43 13.27 -20.75
CA LEU A 105 3.65 12.03 -20.71
C LEU A 105 2.52 12.02 -21.74
N SER A 106 1.85 13.17 -21.95
CA SER A 106 0.70 13.28 -22.85
C SER A 106 0.99 12.93 -24.32
N ARG A 107 2.27 12.96 -24.73
CA ARG A 107 2.72 12.69 -26.10
C ARG A 107 2.85 11.21 -26.43
N SER A 108 2.83 10.32 -25.42
CA SER A 108 2.88 8.87 -25.64
C SER A 108 1.48 8.26 -25.68
N SER A 109 1.32 7.27 -26.55
CA SER A 109 0.12 6.44 -26.65
C SER A 109 0.18 5.18 -25.79
N SER A 110 1.33 4.86 -25.19
CA SER A 110 1.51 3.68 -24.33
C SER A 110 0.41 3.63 -23.27
N PRO A 111 -0.28 2.48 -23.12
CA PRO A 111 -1.24 2.26 -22.04
C PRO A 111 -0.68 2.57 -20.65
N VAL A 112 0.60 2.26 -20.40
CA VAL A 112 1.25 2.54 -19.12
C VAL A 112 1.46 4.04 -18.90
N ILE A 113 1.93 4.78 -19.91
CA ILE A 113 2.12 6.23 -19.78
C ILE A 113 0.78 6.95 -19.57
N ARG A 114 -0.25 6.55 -20.30
CA ARG A 114 -1.62 7.05 -20.12
C ARG A 114 -2.16 6.76 -18.72
N TYR A 115 -1.93 5.55 -18.20
CA TYR A 115 -2.24 5.18 -16.82
C TYR A 115 -1.52 6.07 -15.81
N ILE A 116 -0.20 6.31 -15.99
CA ILE A 116 0.59 7.21 -15.13
C ILE A 116 0.02 8.63 -15.14
N LEU A 117 -0.33 9.15 -16.32
CA LEU A 117 -0.92 10.48 -16.47
C LEU A 117 -2.28 10.56 -15.78
N ALA A 118 -3.13 9.55 -15.95
CA ALA A 118 -4.43 9.44 -15.27
C ALA A 118 -4.26 9.44 -13.74
N LYS A 119 -3.33 8.64 -13.19
CA LYS A 119 -3.00 8.67 -11.75
C LYS A 119 -2.57 10.05 -11.27
N LYS A 120 -1.81 10.79 -12.08
CA LYS A 120 -1.34 12.14 -11.74
C LYS A 120 -2.50 13.11 -11.61
N TYR A 121 -3.46 13.07 -12.55
CA TYR A 121 -4.70 13.85 -12.45
C TYR A 121 -5.60 13.40 -11.29
N PHE A 122 -5.69 12.09 -11.05
CA PHE A 122 -6.44 11.53 -9.92
C PHE A 122 -5.92 12.07 -8.58
N ARG A 123 -4.60 12.05 -8.36
CA ARG A 123 -3.96 12.63 -7.16
C ARG A 123 -4.21 14.12 -7.00
N GLN A 124 -4.38 14.85 -8.10
CA GLN A 124 -4.75 16.27 -8.12
C GLN A 124 -6.26 16.51 -7.95
N ARG A 125 -7.05 15.47 -7.69
CA ARG A 125 -8.53 15.50 -7.61
C ARG A 125 -9.22 15.97 -8.89
N LYS A 126 -8.53 15.87 -10.04
CA LYS A 126 -9.05 16.22 -11.37
C LYS A 126 -9.66 14.98 -12.03
N TYR A 127 -10.75 14.47 -11.46
CA TYR A 127 -11.32 13.17 -11.81
C TYR A 127 -11.80 13.08 -13.27
N ALA A 128 -12.45 14.12 -13.79
CA ALA A 128 -12.89 14.16 -15.19
C ALA A 128 -11.71 14.06 -16.17
N GLN A 129 -10.63 14.81 -15.91
CA GLN A 129 -9.41 14.74 -16.72
C GLN A 129 -8.70 13.40 -16.55
N ALA A 130 -8.70 12.83 -15.34
CA ALA A 130 -8.15 11.50 -15.10
C ALA A 130 -8.89 10.46 -15.94
N LEU A 131 -10.23 10.48 -15.96
CA LEU A 131 -11.05 9.56 -16.75
C LEU A 131 -10.78 9.69 -18.24
N GLU A 132 -10.66 10.91 -18.77
CA GLU A 132 -10.31 11.16 -20.17
C GLU A 132 -8.93 10.58 -20.56
N LYS A 133 -8.00 10.47 -19.61
CA LYS A 133 -6.66 9.90 -19.85
C LYS A 133 -6.57 8.42 -19.54
N VAL A 134 -7.55 7.84 -18.84
CA VAL A 134 -7.68 6.38 -18.71
C VAL A 134 -7.89 5.81 -20.11
N VAL A 135 -7.12 4.79 -20.47
CA VAL A 135 -7.22 4.21 -21.81
C VAL A 135 -8.47 3.36 -21.92
N ASP A 136 -9.40 3.74 -22.80
CA ASP A 136 -10.64 3.00 -23.02
C ASP A 136 -10.38 1.61 -23.61
N ASN A 137 -9.46 1.51 -24.57
CA ASN A 137 -9.20 0.29 -25.35
C ASN A 137 -7.82 -0.33 -25.03
N VAL A 138 -7.59 -0.74 -23.79
CA VAL A 138 -6.41 -1.54 -23.44
C VAL A 138 -6.66 -3.00 -23.86
N PRO A 139 -5.74 -3.64 -24.61
CA PRO A 139 -5.89 -5.04 -25.00
C PRO A 139 -6.12 -5.96 -23.80
N SER A 140 -6.99 -6.96 -23.94
CA SER A 140 -7.42 -7.87 -22.85
C SER A 140 -6.31 -8.72 -22.21
N ASN A 141 -5.13 -8.70 -22.83
CA ASN A 141 -3.91 -9.43 -22.51
C ASN A 141 -2.75 -8.49 -22.13
N HIS A 142 -2.99 -7.18 -22.10
CA HIS A 142 -1.96 -6.21 -21.73
C HIS A 142 -1.73 -6.21 -20.20
N PRO A 143 -0.49 -6.28 -19.70
CA PRO A 143 -0.20 -6.39 -18.26
C PRO A 143 -0.75 -5.25 -17.39
N ILE A 144 -0.93 -4.06 -17.94
CA ILE A 144 -1.45 -2.89 -17.22
C ILE A 144 -2.96 -2.88 -17.04
N LEU A 145 -3.72 -3.66 -17.82
CA LEU A 145 -5.19 -3.60 -17.84
C LEU A 145 -5.83 -3.71 -16.44
N PRO A 146 -5.41 -4.64 -15.55
CA PRO A 146 -6.01 -4.76 -14.22
C PRO A 146 -5.89 -3.47 -13.39
N PHE A 147 -4.75 -2.78 -13.48
CA PHE A 147 -4.48 -1.53 -12.76
C PHE A 147 -5.24 -0.34 -13.36
N VAL A 148 -5.42 -0.34 -14.69
CA VAL A 148 -6.25 0.66 -15.39
C VAL A 148 -7.71 0.53 -14.96
N LEU A 149 -8.23 -0.70 -14.89
CA LEU A 149 -9.61 -0.97 -14.44
C LEU A 149 -9.80 -0.57 -12.97
N GLN A 150 -8.84 -0.91 -12.09
CA GLN A 150 -8.87 -0.46 -10.70
C GLN A 150 -8.96 1.07 -10.58
N LEU A 151 -8.11 1.80 -11.31
CA LEU A 151 -8.12 3.27 -11.29
C LEU A 151 -9.43 3.83 -11.86
N ARG A 152 -9.93 3.27 -12.96
CA ARG A 152 -11.20 3.70 -13.58
C ARG A 152 -12.37 3.50 -12.61
N ALA A 153 -12.49 2.33 -11.99
CA ALA A 153 -13.51 2.03 -11.01
C ALA A 153 -13.44 2.99 -9.81
N SER A 154 -12.22 3.29 -9.36
CA SER A 154 -12.00 4.24 -8.25
C SER A 154 -12.40 5.67 -8.63
N ILE A 155 -12.19 6.08 -9.89
CA ILE A 155 -12.68 7.37 -10.40
C ILE A 155 -14.21 7.41 -10.40
N TYR A 156 -14.88 6.35 -10.90
CA TYR A 156 -16.35 6.27 -10.89
C TYR A 156 -16.92 6.32 -9.47
N SER A 157 -16.30 5.58 -8.55
CA SER A 157 -16.71 5.51 -7.15
C SER A 157 -16.65 6.91 -6.49
N VAL A 158 -15.53 7.62 -6.65
CA VAL A 158 -15.36 8.99 -6.12
C VAL A 158 -16.27 10.00 -6.82
N ALA A 159 -16.62 9.77 -8.09
CA ALA A 159 -17.58 10.60 -8.82
C ALA A 159 -19.05 10.34 -8.44
N GLY A 160 -19.32 9.39 -7.53
CA GLY A 160 -20.66 9.00 -7.11
C GLY A 160 -21.40 8.10 -8.12
N ASN A 161 -20.71 7.61 -9.15
CA ASN A 161 -21.28 6.68 -10.12
C ASN A 161 -21.08 5.24 -9.66
N ALA A 162 -21.88 4.83 -8.68
CA ALA A 162 -21.75 3.55 -8.01
C ALA A 162 -21.94 2.34 -8.94
N ALA A 163 -22.89 2.42 -9.87
CA ALA A 163 -23.20 1.31 -10.80
C ALA A 163 -22.00 1.00 -11.70
N ASP A 164 -21.45 2.02 -12.37
CA ASP A 164 -20.29 1.84 -13.26
C ASP A 164 -19.03 1.46 -12.48
N ALA A 165 -18.86 1.99 -11.26
CA ALA A 165 -17.76 1.60 -10.38
C ALA A 165 -17.80 0.10 -10.03
N ILE A 166 -18.95 -0.42 -9.58
CA ILE A 166 -19.10 -1.83 -9.19
C ILE A 166 -18.88 -2.75 -10.39
N VAL A 167 -19.45 -2.41 -11.57
CA VAL A 167 -19.22 -3.19 -12.80
C VAL A 167 -17.73 -3.20 -13.15
N THR A 168 -17.08 -2.04 -13.15
CA THR A 168 -15.64 -1.93 -13.48
C THR A 168 -14.75 -2.65 -12.46
N TYR A 169 -15.11 -2.65 -11.17
CA TYR A 169 -14.39 -3.43 -10.16
C TYR A 169 -14.51 -4.95 -10.42
N LYS A 170 -15.70 -5.44 -10.78
CA LYS A 170 -15.88 -6.85 -11.18
C LYS A 170 -15.02 -7.22 -12.37
N GLU A 171 -14.94 -6.34 -13.38
CA GLU A 171 -14.02 -6.52 -14.52
C GLU A 171 -12.56 -6.53 -14.09
N CYS A 172 -12.16 -5.64 -13.18
CA CYS A 172 -10.80 -5.60 -12.61
C CYS A 172 -10.44 -6.94 -11.93
N ILE A 173 -11.34 -7.52 -11.15
CA ILE A 173 -11.12 -8.81 -10.48
C ILE A 173 -10.87 -9.91 -11.51
N LEU A 174 -11.70 -9.98 -12.56
CA LEU A 174 -11.55 -10.96 -13.63
C LEU A 174 -10.25 -10.76 -14.42
N ALA A 175 -9.91 -9.52 -14.76
CA ALA A 175 -8.68 -9.18 -15.45
C ALA A 175 -7.44 -9.54 -14.63
N SER A 176 -7.46 -9.26 -13.32
CA SER A 176 -6.37 -9.61 -12.39
C SER A 176 -6.16 -11.13 -12.34
N LYS A 177 -7.24 -11.90 -12.13
CA LYS A 177 -7.19 -13.38 -12.10
C LYS A 177 -6.67 -13.97 -13.41
N LYS A 178 -7.14 -13.45 -14.55
CA LYS A 178 -6.70 -13.89 -15.88
C LYS A 178 -5.21 -13.62 -16.11
N GLN A 179 -4.71 -12.46 -15.68
CA GLN A 179 -3.31 -12.11 -15.82
C GLN A 179 -2.42 -12.96 -14.90
N MET A 180 -2.84 -13.19 -13.65
CA MET A 180 -2.12 -14.06 -12.72
C MET A 180 -1.92 -15.48 -13.28
N GLY A 181 -2.93 -16.06 -13.92
CA GLY A 181 -2.84 -17.41 -14.50
C GLY A 181 -1.85 -17.55 -15.67
N ARG A 182 -1.27 -16.45 -16.14
CA ARG A 182 -0.30 -16.41 -17.25
C ARG A 182 1.07 -15.87 -16.81
N GLU A 183 1.16 -15.39 -15.57
CA GLU A 183 2.35 -14.74 -15.05
C GLU A 183 3.28 -15.79 -14.42
N GLY A 184 4.56 -15.73 -14.76
CA GLY A 184 5.58 -16.61 -14.21
C GLY A 184 6.38 -15.96 -13.09
N ASP A 185 6.42 -14.63 -13.05
CA ASP A 185 7.15 -13.90 -12.03
C ASP A 185 6.36 -13.78 -10.72
N ARG A 186 7.00 -14.19 -9.61
CA ARG A 186 6.36 -14.24 -8.29
C ARG A 186 6.04 -12.86 -7.73
N ASP A 187 6.90 -11.86 -7.95
CA ASP A 187 6.66 -10.49 -7.48
C ASP A 187 5.46 -9.91 -8.23
N ARG A 188 5.37 -10.18 -9.54
CA ARG A 188 4.27 -9.72 -10.38
C ARG A 188 2.94 -10.40 -10.04
N ILE A 189 2.94 -11.70 -9.74
CA ILE A 189 1.76 -12.40 -9.21
C ILE A 189 1.27 -11.70 -7.94
N ARG A 190 2.17 -11.40 -7.00
CA ARG A 190 1.82 -10.70 -5.75
C ARG A 190 1.23 -9.32 -5.99
N GLN A 191 1.75 -8.55 -6.96
CA GLN A 191 1.17 -7.24 -7.33
C GLN A 191 -0.26 -7.39 -7.87
N LEU A 192 -0.51 -8.41 -8.69
CA LEU A 192 -1.83 -8.69 -9.24
C LEU A 192 -2.81 -9.20 -8.18
N GLU A 193 -2.35 -9.98 -7.20
CA GLU A 193 -3.13 -10.39 -6.02
C GLU A 193 -3.57 -9.16 -5.22
N VAL A 194 -2.63 -8.28 -4.89
CA VAL A 194 -2.93 -7.02 -4.18
C VAL A 194 -3.91 -6.17 -4.98
N ASN A 195 -3.71 -6.02 -6.30
CA ASN A 195 -4.64 -5.28 -7.18
C ASN A 195 -6.04 -5.90 -7.19
N ARG A 196 -6.13 -7.23 -7.31
CA ARG A 196 -7.40 -7.97 -7.24
C ARG A 196 -8.11 -7.69 -5.93
N ASP A 197 -7.38 -7.76 -4.81
CA ASP A 197 -7.93 -7.59 -3.47
C ASP A 197 -8.45 -6.16 -3.27
N TYR A 198 -7.71 -5.15 -3.73
CA TYR A 198 -8.21 -3.77 -3.78
C TYR A 198 -9.44 -3.60 -4.68
N CYS A 199 -9.57 -4.40 -5.75
CA CYS A 199 -10.76 -4.39 -6.59
C CYS A 199 -11.96 -5.11 -5.95
N ILE A 200 -11.74 -6.16 -5.14
CA ILE A 200 -12.78 -6.81 -4.34
C ILE A 200 -13.37 -5.80 -3.36
N ILE A 201 -12.54 -5.16 -2.56
CA ILE A 201 -13.00 -4.21 -1.52
C ILE A 201 -13.49 -2.87 -2.09
N GLY A 202 -13.12 -2.54 -3.33
CA GLY A 202 -13.65 -1.37 -4.03
C GLY A 202 -15.17 -1.40 -4.16
N ILE A 203 -15.76 -2.60 -4.24
CA ILE A 203 -17.21 -2.83 -4.30
C ILE A 203 -17.88 -2.40 -2.98
N PRO A 204 -17.60 -3.01 -1.81
CA PRO A 204 -18.22 -2.63 -0.55
C PRO A 204 -17.89 -1.20 -0.12
N ARG A 205 -16.70 -0.66 -0.46
CA ARG A 205 -16.39 0.78 -0.26
C ARG A 205 -17.35 1.69 -1.03
N THR A 206 -17.67 1.33 -2.28
CA THR A 206 -18.61 2.06 -3.12
C THR A 206 -20.05 1.94 -2.60
N GLU A 207 -20.44 0.76 -2.15
CA GLU A 207 -21.76 0.51 -1.55
C GLU A 207 -21.92 1.27 -0.23
N PHE A 208 -20.91 1.23 0.64
CA PHE A 208 -20.87 2.00 1.88
C PHE A 208 -21.01 3.50 1.60
N ALA A 209 -20.24 4.04 0.65
CA ALA A 209 -20.33 5.44 0.25
C ALA A 209 -21.70 5.82 -0.32
N SER A 210 -22.43 4.85 -0.88
CA SER A 210 -23.80 5.00 -1.39
C SER A 210 -24.89 4.76 -0.32
N GLY A 211 -24.51 4.52 0.94
CA GLY A 211 -25.43 4.23 2.04
C GLY A 211 -26.02 2.80 2.03
N GLN A 212 -25.50 1.90 1.20
CA GLN A 212 -25.96 0.51 1.08
C GLN A 212 -25.19 -0.40 2.07
N TYR A 213 -25.36 -0.14 3.37
CA TYR A 213 -24.56 -0.77 4.43
C TYR A 213 -24.73 -2.30 4.54
N ASP A 214 -25.94 -2.83 4.28
CA ASP A 214 -26.19 -4.29 4.29
C ASP A 214 -25.47 -5.02 3.14
N SER A 215 -25.48 -4.42 1.94
CA SER A 215 -24.73 -4.94 0.79
C SER A 215 -23.23 -4.87 1.03
N ALA A 216 -22.75 -3.72 1.52
CA ALA A 216 -21.35 -3.53 1.87
C ALA A 216 -20.89 -4.55 2.92
N TYR A 217 -21.72 -4.81 3.94
CA TYR A 217 -21.43 -5.81 4.99
C TYR A 217 -21.15 -7.19 4.38
N SER A 218 -22.01 -7.62 3.46
CA SER A 218 -21.89 -8.94 2.83
C SER A 218 -20.66 -9.01 1.92
N ASN A 219 -20.42 -7.96 1.13
CA ASN A 219 -19.34 -7.94 0.15
C ASN A 219 -17.94 -7.70 0.77
N TYR A 220 -17.83 -7.13 1.98
CA TYR A 220 -16.55 -7.12 2.70
C TYR A 220 -16.04 -8.53 3.02
N LEU A 221 -16.95 -9.48 3.25
CA LEU A 221 -16.60 -10.88 3.54
C LEU A 221 -16.05 -11.64 2.33
N ASP A 222 -16.14 -11.09 1.12
CA ASP A 222 -15.60 -11.71 -0.09
C ASP A 222 -14.05 -11.67 -0.13
N LEU A 223 -13.42 -10.82 0.68
CA LEU A 223 -11.97 -10.76 0.79
C LEU A 223 -11.47 -11.85 1.76
N PRO A 224 -10.57 -12.76 1.33
CA PRO A 224 -10.02 -13.78 2.21
C PRO A 224 -9.11 -13.18 3.29
N LYS A 225 -9.11 -13.77 4.50
CA LYS A 225 -8.31 -13.29 5.65
C LYS A 225 -6.81 -13.39 5.41
N GLU A 226 -6.37 -14.25 4.50
CA GLU A 226 -4.97 -14.40 4.07
C GLU A 226 -4.49 -13.22 3.21
N SER A 227 -5.40 -12.40 2.70
CA SER A 227 -5.04 -11.22 1.91
C SER A 227 -4.19 -10.25 2.73
N PRO A 228 -3.10 -9.71 2.15
CA PRO A 228 -2.33 -8.65 2.81
C PRO A 228 -3.13 -7.35 2.99
N VAL A 229 -4.27 -7.20 2.30
CA VAL A 229 -5.15 -6.03 2.39
C VAL A 229 -6.18 -6.20 3.51
N TRP A 230 -6.52 -7.44 3.89
CA TRP A 230 -7.56 -7.73 4.88
C TRP A 230 -7.41 -7.02 6.23
N PRO A 231 -6.21 -6.85 6.79
CA PRO A 231 -6.04 -6.13 8.07
C PRO A 231 -6.53 -4.67 8.01
N GLU A 232 -6.45 -4.01 6.86
CA GLU A 232 -6.98 -2.64 6.66
C GLU A 232 -8.51 -2.64 6.70
N ILE A 233 -9.14 -3.70 6.17
CA ILE A 233 -10.59 -3.81 5.97
C ILE A 233 -11.35 -4.04 7.26
N LEU A 234 -10.74 -4.68 8.25
CA LEU A 234 -11.34 -4.86 9.57
C LEU A 234 -11.86 -3.54 10.18
N PHE A 235 -11.15 -2.44 9.95
CA PHE A 235 -11.57 -1.11 10.41
C PHE A 235 -12.78 -0.59 9.60
N GLU A 236 -12.81 -0.82 8.30
CA GLU A 236 -13.94 -0.45 7.44
C GLU A 236 -15.20 -1.26 7.75
N GLU A 237 -15.04 -2.56 8.03
CA GLU A 237 -16.12 -3.42 8.50
C GLU A 237 -16.65 -2.98 9.88
N ALA A 238 -15.77 -2.51 10.76
CA ALA A 238 -16.15 -1.96 12.06
C ALA A 238 -17.02 -0.71 11.90
N TRP A 239 -16.63 0.20 10.99
CA TRP A 239 -17.45 1.35 10.61
C TRP A 239 -18.78 0.93 10.00
N ASN A 240 -18.80 -0.02 9.07
CA ASN A 240 -20.03 -0.51 8.48
C ASN A 240 -20.99 -1.09 9.55
N SER A 241 -20.45 -1.87 10.49
CA SER A 241 -21.21 -2.39 11.64
C SER A 241 -21.74 -1.28 12.54
N PHE A 242 -20.98 -0.18 12.70
CA PHE A 242 -21.37 0.98 13.49
C PHE A 242 -22.57 1.69 12.87
N TYR A 243 -22.56 1.91 11.54
CA TYR A 243 -23.70 2.50 10.82
C TYR A 243 -24.93 1.60 10.83
N LEU A 244 -24.75 0.28 10.90
CA LEU A 244 -25.83 -0.70 11.13
C LEU A 244 -26.31 -0.75 12.59
N ARG A 245 -25.75 0.09 13.48
CA ARG A 245 -26.03 0.11 14.93
C ARG A 245 -25.81 -1.26 15.59
N ASP A 246 -24.80 -2.00 15.11
CA ASP A 246 -24.30 -3.22 15.75
C ASP A 246 -23.00 -2.90 16.49
N TYR A 247 -23.14 -2.10 17.55
CA TYR A 247 -22.01 -1.57 18.33
C TYR A 247 -21.16 -2.68 18.97
N ASN A 248 -21.80 -3.76 19.41
CA ASN A 248 -21.13 -4.94 19.95
C ASN A 248 -20.22 -5.61 18.92
N ARG A 249 -20.67 -5.69 17.66
CA ARG A 249 -19.84 -6.18 16.54
C ARG A 249 -18.77 -5.18 16.15
N THR A 250 -19.04 -3.88 16.18
CA THR A 250 -18.01 -2.85 15.98
C THR A 250 -16.87 -3.01 16.98
N LEU A 251 -17.16 -3.09 18.28
CA LEU A 251 -16.14 -3.29 19.32
C LEU A 251 -15.37 -4.60 19.12
N GLY A 252 -16.07 -5.66 18.74
CA GLY A 252 -15.47 -6.97 18.47
C GLY A 252 -14.51 -6.95 17.27
N LYS A 253 -14.87 -6.26 16.18
CA LYS A 253 -13.94 -6.05 15.06
C LYS A 253 -12.71 -5.26 15.49
N LEU A 254 -12.88 -4.19 16.28
CA LEU A 254 -11.77 -3.36 16.74
C LEU A 254 -10.84 -4.08 17.72
N VAL A 255 -11.34 -5.02 18.55
CA VAL A 255 -10.47 -5.77 19.48
C VAL A 255 -9.50 -6.69 18.75
N THR A 256 -9.83 -7.09 17.52
CA THR A 256 -8.98 -7.93 16.67
C THR A 256 -7.59 -7.33 16.51
N TYR A 257 -7.45 -6.00 16.42
CA TYR A 257 -6.17 -5.32 16.29
C TYR A 257 -5.23 -5.47 17.50
N LYS A 258 -5.71 -6.00 18.62
CA LYS A 258 -4.86 -6.36 19.77
C LYS A 258 -4.13 -7.68 19.59
N ALA A 259 -4.46 -8.47 18.55
CA ALA A 259 -3.77 -9.71 18.27
C ALA A 259 -2.29 -9.44 17.90
N PRO A 260 -1.33 -10.24 18.40
CA PRO A 260 0.11 -10.02 18.13
C PRO A 260 0.47 -9.96 16.63
N VAL A 261 -0.26 -10.70 15.79
CA VAL A 261 -0.08 -10.66 14.34
C VAL A 261 -0.30 -9.25 13.74
N PHE A 262 -1.11 -8.41 14.39
CA PHE A 262 -1.42 -7.04 13.97
C PHE A 262 -0.63 -5.94 14.69
N GLU A 263 0.39 -6.28 15.48
CA GLU A 263 1.26 -5.28 16.15
C GLU A 263 1.87 -4.26 15.16
N HIS A 264 2.03 -4.67 13.91
CA HIS A 264 2.56 -3.83 12.84
C HIS A 264 1.54 -2.92 12.16
N ILE A 265 0.25 -3.13 12.38
CA ILE A 265 -0.80 -2.28 11.84
C ILE A 265 -0.89 -1.06 12.74
N PHE A 266 -0.78 0.12 12.12
CA PHE A 266 -0.92 1.38 12.83
C PHE A 266 -2.11 2.13 12.27
N ASN A 267 -3.19 2.21 13.05
CA ASN A 267 -4.35 3.03 12.74
C ASN A 267 -4.88 3.66 14.04
N PRO A 268 -4.58 4.94 14.33
CA PRO A 268 -5.03 5.61 15.55
C PRO A 268 -6.56 5.76 15.61
N GLU A 269 -7.26 5.74 14.47
CA GLU A 269 -8.72 5.86 14.44
C GLU A 269 -9.46 4.65 15.01
N ILE A 270 -8.77 3.51 15.20
CA ILE A 270 -9.32 2.35 15.92
C ILE A 270 -9.80 2.79 17.31
N ASP A 271 -9.00 3.58 18.02
CA ASP A 271 -9.34 4.03 19.36
C ASP A 271 -10.46 5.07 19.33
N SER A 272 -10.53 5.94 18.32
CA SER A 272 -11.60 6.95 18.23
C SER A 272 -12.95 6.29 17.93
N LEU A 273 -13.00 5.33 17.01
CA LEU A 273 -14.22 4.58 16.75
C LEU A 273 -14.62 3.75 17.98
N ARG A 274 -13.66 3.19 18.73
CA ARG A 274 -13.94 2.48 19.99
C ARG A 274 -14.56 3.43 21.02
N ALA A 275 -13.99 4.62 21.21
CA ALA A 275 -14.52 5.62 22.13
C ALA A 275 -15.93 6.09 21.72
N LEU A 276 -16.13 6.37 20.42
CA LEU A 276 -17.43 6.75 19.87
C LEU A 276 -18.47 5.63 20.07
N THR A 277 -18.08 4.38 19.86
CA THR A 277 -18.97 3.23 20.07
C THR A 277 -19.40 3.10 21.52
N TYR A 278 -18.48 3.28 22.48
CA TYR A 278 -18.86 3.32 23.90
C TYR A 278 -19.78 4.50 24.24
N MET A 279 -19.58 5.67 23.62
CA MET A 279 -20.48 6.81 23.80
C MET A 279 -21.89 6.53 23.26
N GLU A 280 -22.01 5.93 22.08
CA GLU A 280 -23.30 5.53 21.49
C GLU A 280 -24.02 4.49 22.37
N MET A 281 -23.26 3.71 23.13
CA MET A 281 -23.79 2.78 24.15
C MET A 281 -23.98 3.43 25.53
N CYS A 282 -23.74 4.74 25.66
CA CYS A 282 -23.78 5.53 26.89
C CYS A 282 -22.83 5.04 28.01
N MET A 283 -21.79 4.28 27.65
CA MET A 283 -20.76 3.76 28.55
C MET A 283 -19.66 4.81 28.75
N TRP A 284 -19.98 5.88 29.48
CA TRP A 284 -19.15 7.09 29.59
C TRP A 284 -17.77 6.84 30.22
N ASP A 285 -17.67 5.93 31.19
CA ASP A 285 -16.41 5.62 31.86
C ASP A 285 -15.45 4.82 30.96
N ASP A 286 -15.97 3.87 30.18
CA ASP A 286 -15.19 3.13 29.19
C ASP A 286 -14.71 4.06 28.06
N ALA A 287 -15.59 4.93 27.55
CA ALA A 287 -15.21 5.95 26.57
C ALA A 287 -14.11 6.89 27.12
N LYS A 288 -14.25 7.36 28.37
CA LYS A 288 -13.25 8.20 29.04
C LYS A 288 -11.91 7.50 29.14
N LYS A 289 -11.89 6.24 29.55
CA LYS A 289 -10.65 5.46 29.67
C LYS A 289 -9.92 5.34 28.34
N VAL A 290 -10.65 5.06 27.25
CA VAL A 290 -10.06 5.00 25.91
C VAL A 290 -9.39 6.33 25.53
N VAL A 291 -10.04 7.46 25.81
CA VAL A 291 -9.47 8.78 25.58
C VAL A 291 -8.19 9.00 26.38
N GLU A 292 -8.19 8.70 27.68
CA GLU A 292 -7.04 8.88 28.56
C GLU A 292 -5.84 8.02 28.13
N ASP A 293 -6.09 6.75 27.81
CA ASP A 293 -5.08 5.82 27.30
C ASP A 293 -4.48 6.33 25.97
N PHE A 294 -5.31 6.87 25.08
CA PHE A 294 -4.87 7.42 23.80
C PHE A 294 -3.94 8.62 23.96
N TYR A 295 -4.29 9.59 24.81
CA TYR A 295 -3.42 10.75 25.08
C TYR A 295 -2.10 10.32 25.71
N ALA A 296 -2.15 9.39 26.67
CA ALA A 296 -0.96 8.89 27.34
C ALA A 296 0.02 8.20 26.37
N ALA A 297 -0.50 7.45 25.40
CA ALA A 297 0.31 6.75 24.41
C ALA A 297 0.91 7.69 23.34
N TYR A 298 0.13 8.64 22.81
CA TYR A 298 0.48 9.32 21.57
C TYR A 298 0.88 10.78 21.72
N GLN A 299 0.38 11.54 22.70
CA GLN A 299 0.49 13.00 22.69
C GLN A 299 1.94 13.51 22.69
N SER A 300 2.78 13.01 23.61
CA SER A 300 4.18 13.46 23.74
C SER A 300 5.03 13.03 22.54
N ASN A 301 4.84 11.78 22.11
CA ASN A 301 5.54 11.18 20.97
C ASN A 301 5.18 11.89 19.66
N PHE A 302 3.91 12.24 19.47
CA PHE A 302 3.42 13.01 18.33
C PHE A 302 4.08 14.39 18.27
N VAL A 303 4.07 15.17 19.34
CA VAL A 303 4.67 16.53 19.36
C VAL A 303 6.17 16.47 19.04
N SER A 304 6.88 15.49 19.57
CA SER A 304 8.31 15.32 19.26
C SER A 304 8.55 14.93 17.80
N LEU A 305 7.76 13.98 17.29
CA LEU A 305 7.90 13.47 15.91
C LEU A 305 7.48 14.51 14.88
N GLU A 306 6.43 15.28 15.14
CA GLU A 306 5.97 16.35 14.26
C GLU A 306 7.05 17.44 14.12
N ARG A 307 7.71 17.79 15.22
CA ARG A 307 8.85 18.73 15.21
C ARG A 307 10.01 18.18 14.38
N GLU A 308 10.34 16.91 14.54
CA GLU A 308 11.40 16.26 13.76
C GLU A 308 11.05 16.20 12.27
N TYR A 309 9.83 15.83 11.93
CA TYR A 309 9.31 15.79 10.56
C TYR A 309 9.40 17.15 9.88
N LYS A 310 8.96 18.22 10.56
CA LYS A 310 9.07 19.61 10.07
C LYS A 310 10.54 20.02 9.87
N ARG A 311 11.43 19.66 10.80
CA ARG A 311 12.87 19.96 10.72
C ARG A 311 13.55 19.24 9.55
N MET A 312 13.20 17.99 9.29
CA MET A 312 13.81 17.19 8.21
C MET A 312 13.33 17.60 6.82
N GLY A 313 12.12 18.17 6.70
CA GLY A 313 11.63 18.73 5.44
C GLY A 313 11.67 17.72 4.28
N ASN A 314 12.32 18.08 3.17
CA ASN A 314 12.46 17.23 1.98
C ASN A 314 13.76 16.42 1.95
N ASN A 315 14.34 16.09 3.12
CA ASN A 315 15.51 15.21 3.19
C ASN A 315 15.12 13.75 2.90
N TYR A 316 14.91 13.41 1.63
CA TYR A 316 14.48 12.06 1.22
C TYR A 316 15.48 10.97 1.59
N GLN A 317 16.77 11.28 1.59
CA GLN A 317 17.82 10.37 2.08
C GLN A 317 17.59 9.97 3.54
N TYR A 318 17.23 10.92 4.41
CA TYR A 318 16.94 10.63 5.81
C TYR A 318 15.77 9.64 5.93
N TYR A 319 14.66 9.87 5.21
CA TYR A 319 13.49 8.99 5.28
C TYR A 319 13.77 7.59 4.69
N TYR A 320 14.51 7.52 3.58
CA TYR A 320 14.98 6.25 3.02
C TYR A 320 15.82 5.46 4.03
N ASN A 321 16.82 6.12 4.64
CA ASN A 321 17.67 5.49 5.65
C ASN A 321 16.87 5.04 6.87
N SER A 322 15.89 5.84 7.30
CA SER A 322 15.01 5.52 8.43
C SER A 322 14.20 4.25 8.18
N ALA A 323 13.59 4.13 7.00
CA ALA A 323 12.85 2.93 6.63
C ALA A 323 13.77 1.71 6.47
N LYS A 324 14.98 1.90 5.90
CA LYS A 324 15.98 0.83 5.81
C LYS A 324 16.38 0.31 7.20
N GLU A 325 16.75 1.20 8.10
CA GLU A 325 17.12 0.87 9.48
C GLU A 325 15.98 0.20 10.24
N ALA A 326 14.74 0.65 10.06
CA ALA A 326 13.56 0.01 10.67
C ALA A 326 13.33 -1.41 10.14
N ARG A 327 13.56 -1.66 8.84
CA ARG A 327 13.54 -3.00 8.26
C ARG A 327 14.61 -3.90 8.88
N ASP A 328 15.77 -3.33 9.22
CA ASP A 328 16.89 -4.02 9.87
C ASP A 328 16.69 -4.16 11.40
N GLY A 329 15.55 -3.72 11.95
CA GLY A 329 15.19 -3.86 13.36
C GLY A 329 15.73 -2.76 14.29
N VAL A 330 16.32 -1.69 13.74
CA VAL A 330 16.86 -0.57 14.51
C VAL A 330 15.74 0.36 14.95
N ARG A 331 15.70 0.66 16.25
CA ARG A 331 14.75 1.60 16.88
C ARG A 331 15.34 3.01 16.94
N ARG A 332 14.54 4.04 16.62
CA ARG A 332 14.95 5.45 16.61
C ARG A 332 14.68 6.16 17.94
N GLY A 333 14.03 5.49 18.89
CA GLY A 333 13.81 5.98 20.26
C GLY A 333 12.50 6.75 20.47
N ASN A 334 11.80 7.13 19.39
CA ASN A 334 10.41 7.58 19.46
C ASN A 334 9.48 6.39 19.14
N PRO A 335 8.70 5.86 20.11
CA PRO A 335 7.85 4.69 19.89
C PRO A 335 6.83 4.84 18.76
N LEU A 336 6.23 6.02 18.62
CA LEU A 336 5.28 6.31 17.53
C LEU A 336 5.98 6.26 16.18
N PHE A 337 7.21 6.80 16.08
CA PHE A 337 7.96 6.75 14.84
C PHE A 337 8.32 5.32 14.46
N ASP A 338 8.79 4.53 15.43
CA ASP A 338 9.14 3.13 15.22
C ASP A 338 7.91 2.29 14.78
N GLN A 339 6.74 2.55 15.37
CA GLN A 339 5.49 1.88 15.01
C GLN A 339 5.05 2.25 13.58
N ILE A 340 5.07 3.53 13.22
CA ILE A 340 4.75 4.00 11.87
C ILE A 340 5.74 3.41 10.84
N LEU A 341 7.04 3.41 11.13
CA LEU A 341 8.04 2.81 10.24
C LEU A 341 7.82 1.31 10.09
N SER A 342 7.50 0.58 11.17
CA SER A 342 7.16 -0.85 11.11
C SER A 342 5.98 -1.12 10.18
N ALA A 343 4.96 -0.27 10.20
CA ALA A 343 3.83 -0.34 9.28
C ALA A 343 4.28 -0.08 7.82
N ILE A 344 5.05 0.99 7.59
CA ILE A 344 5.53 1.38 6.25
C ILE A 344 6.44 0.30 5.63
N VAL A 345 7.35 -0.32 6.39
CA VAL A 345 8.29 -1.30 5.82
C VAL A 345 7.64 -2.63 5.47
N LYS A 346 6.47 -2.92 6.04
CA LYS A 346 5.66 -4.11 5.74
C LYS A 346 4.63 -3.88 4.65
N ASP A 347 4.40 -2.62 4.27
CA ASP A 347 3.50 -2.26 3.19
C ASP A 347 3.96 -2.87 1.85
N PRO A 348 3.06 -3.51 1.07
CA PRO A 348 3.41 -4.15 -0.19
C PRO A 348 4.05 -3.20 -1.21
N ILE A 349 3.62 -1.94 -1.28
CA ILE A 349 4.14 -0.95 -2.21
C ILE A 349 5.58 -0.60 -1.84
N PHE A 350 5.89 -0.44 -0.54
CA PHE A 350 7.26 -0.21 -0.07
C PHE A 350 8.19 -1.37 -0.45
N ILE A 351 7.75 -2.60 -0.22
CA ILE A 351 8.52 -3.81 -0.54
C ILE A 351 8.81 -3.85 -2.06
N GLU A 352 7.81 -3.57 -2.89
CA GLU A 352 7.95 -3.54 -4.35
C GLU A 352 9.00 -2.52 -4.82
N ILE A 353 8.89 -1.26 -4.39
CA ILE A 353 9.80 -0.20 -4.83
C ILE A 353 11.24 -0.43 -4.34
N LEU A 354 11.39 -1.09 -3.19
CA LEU A 354 12.69 -1.46 -2.63
C LEU A 354 13.31 -2.66 -3.34
N ASN A 355 12.53 -3.70 -3.65
CA ASN A 355 12.99 -4.84 -4.44
C ASN A 355 13.45 -4.39 -5.84
N SER A 356 12.68 -3.48 -6.47
CA SER A 356 13.06 -2.84 -7.72
C SER A 356 14.40 -2.09 -7.59
N PHE A 357 14.58 -1.29 -6.53
CA PHE A 357 15.85 -0.62 -6.26
C PHE A 357 17.03 -1.60 -6.15
N GLN A 358 16.86 -2.71 -5.43
CA GLN A 358 17.89 -3.76 -5.28
C GLN A 358 18.23 -4.42 -6.63
N ARG A 359 17.24 -4.66 -7.52
CA ARG A 359 17.50 -5.12 -8.90
C ARG A 359 18.42 -4.17 -9.66
N GLY A 360 18.17 -2.87 -9.57
CA GLY A 360 19.04 -1.87 -10.18
C GLY A 360 20.46 -1.83 -9.59
N GLU A 361 20.65 -2.12 -8.29
CA GLU A 361 21.99 -2.25 -7.69
C GLU A 361 22.79 -3.41 -8.31
N TYR A 362 22.14 -4.52 -8.67
CA TYR A 362 22.79 -5.62 -9.40
C TYR A 362 23.23 -5.19 -10.81
N GLU A 363 22.40 -4.44 -11.54
CA GLU A 363 22.78 -3.88 -12.85
C GLU A 363 24.00 -2.96 -12.74
N LEU A 364 24.04 -2.10 -11.71
CA LEU A 364 25.17 -1.21 -11.48
C LEU A 364 26.46 -1.99 -11.19
N ASN A 365 26.38 -3.09 -10.44
CA ASN A 365 27.55 -3.93 -10.16
C ASN A 365 28.05 -4.62 -11.43
N PHE A 366 27.14 -5.12 -12.26
CA PHE A 366 27.50 -5.67 -13.57
C PHE A 366 28.20 -4.63 -14.48
N ILE A 367 27.72 -3.38 -14.50
CA ILE A 367 28.38 -2.30 -15.26
C ILE A 367 29.79 -2.02 -14.75
N LYS A 368 30.04 -2.14 -13.44
CA LYS A 368 31.40 -1.94 -12.88
C LYS A 368 32.40 -2.98 -13.40
N GLU A 369 31.95 -4.16 -13.83
CA GLU A 369 32.78 -5.24 -14.37
C GLU A 369 33.08 -5.09 -15.87
N ILE A 370 32.47 -4.11 -16.56
CA ILE A 370 32.74 -3.85 -17.98
C ILE A 370 34.16 -3.32 -18.17
N ASN A 371 34.91 -3.94 -19.10
CA ASN A 371 36.30 -3.57 -19.40
C ASN A 371 36.43 -2.25 -20.18
N ASN A 372 35.47 -1.94 -21.05
CA ASN A 372 35.49 -0.69 -21.83
C ASN A 372 35.18 0.51 -20.92
N VAL A 373 36.18 1.34 -20.66
CA VAL A 373 36.12 2.47 -19.72
C VAL A 373 35.03 3.49 -20.11
N ASN A 374 34.93 3.83 -21.40
CA ASN A 374 34.00 4.85 -21.88
C ASN A 374 32.54 4.37 -21.77
N LEU A 375 32.28 3.12 -22.20
CA LEU A 375 30.96 2.49 -22.06
C LEU A 375 30.56 2.35 -20.59
N LYS A 376 31.50 1.89 -19.75
CA LYS A 376 31.30 1.77 -18.30
C LYS A 376 30.96 3.12 -17.66
N GLN A 377 31.63 4.20 -18.09
CA GLN A 377 31.34 5.53 -17.59
C GLN A 377 29.95 5.99 -18.01
N ALA A 378 29.64 5.93 -19.31
CA ALA A 378 28.37 6.41 -19.86
C ALA A 378 27.15 5.67 -19.28
N LEU A 379 27.19 4.33 -19.24
CA LEU A 379 26.10 3.54 -18.63
C LEU A 379 26.07 3.70 -17.10
N GLY A 380 27.24 3.78 -16.48
CA GLY A 380 27.37 3.88 -15.03
C GLY A 380 26.86 5.20 -14.47
N GLU A 381 27.03 6.32 -15.17
CA GLU A 381 26.44 7.61 -14.79
C GLU A 381 24.90 7.53 -14.84
N GLY A 382 24.33 7.09 -15.97
CA GLY A 382 22.88 6.99 -16.12
C GLY A 382 22.19 6.08 -15.09
N VAL A 383 22.76 4.90 -14.80
CA VAL A 383 22.21 3.98 -13.79
C VAL A 383 22.32 4.55 -12.39
N ARG A 384 23.44 5.21 -12.05
CA ARG A 384 23.59 5.87 -10.75
C ARG A 384 22.52 6.95 -10.57
N ASP A 385 22.27 7.76 -11.59
CA ASP A 385 21.23 8.79 -11.53
C ASP A 385 19.83 8.19 -11.39
N ALA A 386 19.52 7.12 -12.12
CA ALA A 386 18.25 6.40 -11.99
C ALA A 386 18.06 5.81 -10.58
N LEU A 387 19.13 5.24 -10.00
CA LEU A 387 19.13 4.70 -8.64
C LEU A 387 19.03 5.78 -7.57
N LEU A 388 19.74 6.90 -7.73
CA LEU A 388 19.62 8.06 -6.83
C LEU A 388 18.19 8.60 -6.83
N LEU A 389 17.58 8.71 -8.01
CA LEU A 389 16.18 9.07 -8.14
C LEU A 389 15.26 8.03 -7.48
N GLN A 390 15.52 6.74 -7.68
CA GLN A 390 14.71 5.67 -7.06
C GLN A 390 14.78 5.73 -5.53
N ARG A 391 15.98 5.92 -4.96
CA ARG A 391 16.19 6.13 -3.53
C ARG A 391 15.38 7.33 -3.03
N ASP A 392 15.43 8.45 -3.74
CA ASP A 392 14.68 9.66 -3.37
C ASP A 392 13.16 9.46 -3.51
N LEU A 393 12.70 8.67 -4.47
CA LEU A 393 11.29 8.28 -4.60
C LEU A 393 10.83 7.39 -3.45
N ILE A 394 11.66 6.46 -2.98
CA ILE A 394 11.39 5.66 -1.78
C ILE A 394 11.34 6.58 -0.55
N GLY A 395 12.33 7.48 -0.40
CA GLY A 395 12.35 8.47 0.68
C GLY A 395 11.13 9.39 0.67
N ALA A 396 10.69 9.83 -0.51
CA ALA A 396 9.48 10.62 -0.67
C ALA A 396 8.22 9.81 -0.30
N TYR A 397 8.15 8.53 -0.67
CA TYR A 397 7.06 7.65 -0.26
C TYR A 397 6.97 7.51 1.26
N VAL A 398 8.10 7.24 1.93
CA VAL A 398 8.18 7.12 3.39
C VAL A 398 7.79 8.45 4.05
N LYS A 399 8.31 9.58 3.55
CA LYS A 399 7.94 10.92 4.04
C LYS A 399 6.45 11.17 3.94
N THR A 400 5.85 10.95 2.76
CA THR A 400 4.42 11.17 2.53
C THR A 400 3.58 10.26 3.42
N SER A 401 3.97 8.99 3.56
CA SER A 401 3.27 8.04 4.43
C SER A 401 3.34 8.46 5.90
N LEU A 402 4.53 8.85 6.38
CA LEU A 402 4.72 9.39 7.73
C LEU A 402 3.87 10.65 7.96
N GLY A 403 3.83 11.56 6.99
CA GLY A 403 2.99 12.75 7.04
C GLY A 403 1.50 12.39 7.15
N ASN A 404 1.02 11.44 6.35
CA ASN A 404 -0.37 10.97 6.41
C ASN A 404 -0.70 10.36 7.78
N TYR A 405 0.19 9.55 8.36
CA TYR A 405 0.00 9.00 9.70
C TYR A 405 0.02 10.07 10.79
N LEU A 406 0.90 11.06 10.68
CA LEU A 406 0.92 12.21 11.60
C LEU A 406 -0.37 13.01 11.52
N ASP A 407 -0.86 13.31 10.31
CA ASP A 407 -2.15 13.98 10.11
C ASP A 407 -3.31 13.15 10.69
N GLN A 408 -3.24 11.82 10.60
CA GLN A 408 -4.24 10.92 11.16
C GLN A 408 -4.21 10.94 12.70
N VAL A 409 -3.03 10.90 13.30
CA VAL A 409 -2.86 11.02 14.76
C VAL A 409 -3.38 12.38 15.25
N ASP A 410 -3.04 13.47 14.55
CA ASP A 410 -3.52 14.81 14.90
C ASP A 410 -5.05 14.90 14.87
N LYS A 411 -5.69 14.45 13.78
CA LYS A 411 -7.15 14.39 13.67
C LYS A 411 -7.78 13.50 14.74
N THR A 412 -7.12 12.40 15.09
CA THR A 412 -7.60 11.51 16.14
C THR A 412 -7.49 12.18 17.52
N LEU A 413 -6.39 12.88 17.82
CA LEU A 413 -6.25 13.69 19.04
C LEU A 413 -7.34 14.77 19.13
N GLN A 414 -7.68 15.42 18.02
CA GLN A 414 -8.80 16.38 17.96
C GLN A 414 -10.14 15.67 18.21
N SER A 415 -10.38 14.53 17.56
CA SER A 415 -11.59 13.71 17.76
C SER A 415 -11.76 13.28 19.21
N MET A 416 -10.67 12.83 19.85
CA MET A 416 -10.65 12.48 21.27
C MET A 416 -10.92 13.69 22.19
N SER A 417 -10.53 14.90 21.77
CA SER A 417 -10.86 16.13 22.50
C SER A 417 -12.38 16.37 22.50
N TYR A 418 -13.04 16.18 21.35
CA TYR A 418 -14.50 16.32 21.24
C TYR A 418 -15.23 15.26 22.07
N VAL A 419 -14.82 13.99 21.96
CA VAL A 419 -15.33 12.89 22.80
C VAL A 419 -15.21 13.24 24.28
N LYS A 420 -14.06 13.75 24.71
CA LYS A 420 -13.83 14.16 26.10
C LYS A 420 -14.78 15.26 26.55
N LEU A 421 -15.01 16.27 25.71
CA LEU A 421 -15.94 17.36 26.01
C LEU A 421 -17.37 16.87 26.16
N GLU A 422 -17.82 15.97 25.28
CA GLU A 422 -19.15 15.39 25.33
C GLU A 422 -19.35 14.56 26.62
N ILE A 423 -18.37 13.70 26.96
CA ILE A 423 -18.37 12.94 28.21
C ILE A 423 -18.47 13.87 29.43
N LEU A 424 -17.71 14.98 29.44
CA LEU A 424 -17.76 15.95 30.54
C LEU A 424 -19.12 16.65 30.63
N GLY A 425 -19.73 16.98 29.50
CA GLY A 425 -21.08 17.52 29.41
C GLY A 425 -22.11 16.56 30.02
N LYS A 426 -22.10 15.30 29.58
CA LYS A 426 -23.00 14.25 30.07
C LYS A 426 -22.80 13.94 31.55
N LYS A 427 -21.55 13.89 32.02
CA LYS A 427 -21.27 13.73 33.46
C LYS A 427 -21.82 14.90 34.27
N LYS A 428 -21.63 16.14 33.81
CA LYS A 428 -22.21 17.32 34.46
C LYS A 428 -23.74 17.23 34.53
N GLU A 429 -24.41 16.88 33.42
CA GLU A 429 -25.86 16.66 33.38
C GLU A 429 -26.29 15.62 34.41
N SER A 430 -25.62 14.45 34.44
CA SER A 430 -25.93 13.37 35.37
C SER A 430 -25.76 13.75 36.84
N ILE A 431 -24.81 14.64 37.17
CA ILE A 431 -24.60 15.14 38.52
C ILE A 431 -25.72 16.13 38.89
N ILE A 432 -26.14 16.99 37.96
CA ILE A 432 -27.19 17.98 38.19
C ILE A 432 -28.58 17.32 38.30
N SER A 433 -28.85 16.27 37.52
CA SER A 433 -30.15 15.59 37.46
C SER A 433 -30.35 14.52 38.55
N ARG A 434 -29.30 14.14 39.29
CA ARG A 434 -29.39 13.18 40.41
C ARG A 434 -30.14 13.80 41.59
N PRO A 435 -31.30 13.25 42.02
CA PRO A 435 -31.87 13.58 43.32
C PRO A 435 -30.89 13.16 44.42
N TYR A 436 -30.69 14.00 45.43
CA TYR A 436 -29.91 13.68 46.63
C TYR A 436 -30.43 12.35 47.23
N GLY A 437 -29.63 11.27 47.18
CA GLY A 437 -29.87 10.10 48.05
C GLY A 437 -29.79 8.68 47.46
N ASN A 438 -29.49 8.45 46.18
CA ASN A 438 -29.32 7.07 45.68
C ASN A 438 -27.90 6.80 45.18
N GLU A 439 -27.02 6.44 46.11
CA GLU A 439 -25.80 5.69 45.80
C GLU A 439 -26.13 4.20 45.82
N SER A 440 -26.35 3.63 44.64
CA SER A 440 -26.35 2.19 44.46
C SER A 440 -25.34 1.86 43.36
N GLU A 441 -24.05 1.86 43.74
CA GLU A 441 -23.02 1.12 43.01
C GLU A 441 -23.20 -0.38 43.29
N GLY A 442 -24.31 -0.94 42.83
CA GLY A 442 -24.43 -2.39 42.71
C GLY A 442 -23.51 -2.85 41.57
N ALA A 443 -22.84 -3.99 41.74
CA ALA A 443 -22.11 -4.65 40.67
C ALA A 443 -23.06 -4.94 39.51
N ARG A 444 -23.10 -4.03 38.53
CA ARG A 444 -23.88 -4.19 37.31
C ARG A 444 -23.21 -5.28 36.48
N GLU A 445 -23.95 -6.32 36.14
CA GLU A 445 -23.52 -7.26 35.12
C GLU A 445 -23.31 -6.49 33.81
N ARG A 446 -22.05 -6.46 33.32
CA ARG A 446 -21.66 -5.62 32.16
C ARG A 446 -22.35 -6.05 30.85
N GLY A 447 -22.78 -7.30 30.77
CA GLY A 447 -23.26 -7.89 29.52
C GLY A 447 -23.81 -9.30 29.69
N ASP A 448 -24.58 -9.75 28.70
CA ASP A 448 -25.23 -11.05 28.62
C ASP A 448 -25.42 -11.44 27.13
N TYR A 449 -25.47 -12.74 26.83
CA TYR A 449 -25.64 -13.29 25.47
C TYR A 449 -26.92 -12.78 24.78
N ILE A 450 -27.90 -12.31 25.57
CA ILE A 450 -29.16 -11.73 25.09
C ILE A 450 -28.92 -10.49 24.20
N PHE A 451 -27.80 -9.77 24.39
CA PHE A 451 -27.46 -8.58 23.61
C PHE A 451 -26.74 -8.87 22.29
N LEU A 452 -26.55 -10.15 21.94
CA LEU A 452 -25.94 -10.57 20.68
C LEU A 452 -26.98 -10.71 19.57
N LYS A 453 -26.75 -10.05 18.43
CA LYS A 453 -27.48 -10.30 17.18
C LYS A 453 -26.84 -11.49 16.47
N ARG A 454 -27.60 -12.59 16.31
CA ARG A 454 -27.12 -13.86 15.72
C ARG A 454 -27.89 -14.27 14.47
N THR A 455 -27.20 -15.00 13.61
CA THR A 455 -27.79 -15.81 12.55
C THR A 455 -27.73 -17.29 12.93
N ASP A 456 -28.53 -18.14 12.28
CA ASP A 456 -28.62 -19.58 12.58
C ASP A 456 -27.32 -20.37 12.30
N LYS A 457 -26.33 -19.72 11.68
CA LYS A 457 -25.04 -20.33 11.29
C LYS A 457 -23.87 -19.89 12.17
N GLN A 458 -24.11 -19.06 13.19
CA GLN A 458 -23.08 -18.51 14.07
C GLN A 458 -23.03 -19.28 15.39
N TYR A 459 -21.83 -19.76 15.73
CA TYR A 459 -21.51 -20.40 17.00
C TYR A 459 -20.67 -19.44 17.85
N PHE A 460 -20.85 -19.49 19.18
CA PHE A 460 -20.13 -18.64 20.11
C PHE A 460 -19.30 -19.49 21.07
N TRP A 461 -18.10 -19.00 21.35
CA TRP A 461 -17.22 -19.49 22.40
C TRP A 461 -16.78 -18.29 23.22
N ASP A 462 -16.57 -18.49 24.51
CA ASP A 462 -16.09 -17.44 25.39
C ASP A 462 -14.62 -17.13 25.08
N PHE A 463 -14.29 -15.84 25.01
CA PHE A 463 -12.92 -15.40 24.80
C PHE A 463 -12.08 -15.66 26.06
N ILE A 464 -11.12 -16.58 25.96
CA ILE A 464 -10.26 -16.99 27.08
C ILE A 464 -8.93 -16.21 27.16
N GLY A 465 -8.74 -15.19 26.32
CA GLY A 465 -7.52 -14.36 26.30
C GLY A 465 -6.50 -14.71 25.21
N GLU A 466 -6.78 -15.72 24.39
CA GLU A 466 -5.94 -16.12 23.26
C GLU A 466 -6.60 -15.73 21.94
N PHE A 467 -5.81 -15.23 20.99
CA PHE A 467 -6.29 -14.88 19.65
C PHE A 467 -6.00 -16.03 18.67
N TRP A 468 -7.05 -16.62 18.11
CA TRP A 468 -6.95 -17.66 17.09
C TRP A 468 -7.08 -17.07 15.69
N ALA A 469 -6.29 -17.59 14.73
CA ALA A 469 -6.18 -17.03 13.39
C ALA A 469 -7.50 -17.07 12.61
N ASP A 470 -8.29 -18.12 12.82
CA ASP A 470 -9.62 -18.32 12.23
C ASP A 470 -10.70 -17.44 12.87
N GLU A 471 -10.52 -17.00 14.12
CA GLU A 471 -11.44 -16.13 14.87
C GLU A 471 -11.21 -14.62 14.61
N LEU A 472 -10.06 -14.23 14.05
CA LEU A 472 -9.74 -12.82 13.81
C LEU A 472 -10.83 -12.16 12.94
N GLY A 473 -11.36 -11.03 13.40
CA GLY A 473 -12.43 -10.28 12.72
C GLY A 473 -13.86 -10.70 13.07
N ASP A 474 -14.01 -11.82 13.78
CA ASP A 474 -15.32 -12.41 14.13
C ASP A 474 -15.69 -12.27 15.61
N TYR A 475 -14.82 -11.69 16.44
CA TYR A 475 -15.14 -11.35 17.82
C TYR A 475 -16.35 -10.42 17.89
N VAL A 476 -17.19 -10.60 18.91
CA VAL A 476 -18.36 -9.76 19.19
C VAL A 476 -18.48 -9.59 20.70
N PHE A 477 -18.74 -8.38 21.16
CA PHE A 477 -19.00 -8.11 22.58
C PHE A 477 -20.45 -8.43 22.93
N ALA A 478 -20.72 -8.78 24.18
CA ALA A 478 -22.09 -9.01 24.66
C ALA A 478 -22.54 -7.90 25.62
N LEU A 479 -22.08 -6.66 25.41
CA LEU A 479 -22.32 -5.55 26.35
C LEU A 479 -23.76 -5.06 26.26
N LYS A 480 -24.31 -4.69 27.42
CA LYS A 480 -25.60 -4.00 27.52
C LYS A 480 -25.41 -2.52 27.25
N SER A 481 -26.25 -1.93 26.40
CA SER A 481 -26.31 -0.46 26.26
C SER A 481 -26.83 0.17 27.56
N GLU A 482 -26.15 1.21 28.05
CA GLU A 482 -26.51 1.95 29.26
C GLU A 482 -27.37 3.19 28.97
N CYS A 483 -27.80 3.38 27.71
CA CYS A 483 -28.62 4.53 27.37
C CYS A 483 -30.00 4.41 28.04
N GLU A 484 -30.44 5.48 28.70
CA GLU A 484 -31.79 5.59 29.23
C GLU A 484 -32.79 5.54 28.06
N ILE A 485 -33.84 4.72 28.18
CA ILE A 485 -34.94 4.61 27.20
C ILE A 485 -36.01 5.64 27.51
#